data_AF-A0A943P2C5-F1
#
_entry.id   AF-A0A943P2C5-F1
#
_cell.length_a   1.000
_cell.length_b   1.000
_cell.length_c   1.000
_cell.angle_alpha   90.00
_cell.angle_beta   90.00
_cell.angle_gamma   90.00
#
_symmetry.space_group_name_H-M   'P 1'
#
loop_
_entity.id
_entity.type
_entity.pdbx_description
1 polymer ?
#
loop_
_entity_poly.entity_id
_entity_poly.type
_entity_poly.pdbx_seq_one_letter_code
_entity_poly.pdbx_strand_id
1 'polypeptide(L)'
;MEYTEMVIRVNDTLYYGSDETGPMGDSGCIEGHIASSVESTEIPGENGVSNFGCVGNPYTYDDGDGAIMVCVGEGKETEYVWFYAEKEEQE
;
A
#
# COMPACT_ATOMS: atom_id res chain seq x y z
N MET A 1 -9.34 11.62 1.37
CA MET A 1 -8.81 10.52 2.18
C MET A 1 -7.37 10.87 2.46
N GLU A 2 -7.00 10.89 3.73
CA GLU A 2 -5.60 11.06 4.10
C GLU A 2 -4.83 9.76 3.85
N TYR A 3 -3.54 9.83 3.57
CA TYR A 3 -2.73 8.62 3.33
C TYR A 3 -2.73 7.69 4.55
N THR A 4 -2.81 8.26 5.75
CA THR A 4 -2.92 7.53 7.03
C THR A 4 -4.20 6.73 7.21
N GLU A 5 -5.24 6.99 6.41
CA GLU A 5 -6.49 6.22 6.39
C GLU A 5 -6.48 5.09 5.35
N MET A 6 -5.45 5.05 4.50
CA MET A 6 -5.33 4.07 3.41
C MET A 6 -4.80 2.75 3.95
N VAL A 7 -5.45 1.66 3.54
CA VAL A 7 -5.09 0.30 3.94
C VAL A 7 -5.06 -0.59 2.71
N ILE A 8 -4.04 -1.44 2.65
CA ILE A 8 -3.91 -2.52 1.68
C ILE A 8 -3.49 -3.79 2.40
N ARG A 9 -4.05 -4.93 1.98
CA ARG A 9 -3.62 -6.23 2.47
C ARG A 9 -2.72 -6.90 1.44
N VAL A 10 -1.51 -7.28 1.84
CA VAL A 10 -0.53 -7.96 0.98
C VAL A 10 0.10 -9.09 1.78
N ASN A 11 0.17 -10.29 1.22
CA ASN A 11 0.76 -11.47 1.87
C ASN A 11 0.24 -11.71 3.29
N ASP A 12 -1.08 -11.57 3.47
CA ASP A 12 -1.81 -11.71 4.74
C ASP A 12 -1.47 -10.69 5.83
N THR A 13 -0.67 -9.68 5.49
CA THR A 13 -0.33 -8.55 6.34
C THR A 13 -1.12 -7.31 5.94
N LEU A 14 -1.64 -6.59 6.93
CA LEU A 14 -2.27 -5.28 6.73
C LEU A 14 -1.21 -4.19 6.77
N TYR A 15 -1.20 -3.37 5.73
CA TYR A 15 -0.31 -2.23 5.57
C TYR A 15 -1.13 -0.95 5.60
N TYR A 16 -0.72 0.00 6.43
CA TYR A 16 -1.35 1.30 6.62
C TYR A 16 -0.46 2.38 6.02
N GLY A 17 -1.06 3.27 5.22
CA GLY A 17 -0.34 4.38 4.62
C GLY A 17 0.17 5.34 5.69
N SER A 18 1.20 6.10 5.34
CA SER A 18 1.75 7.16 6.18
C SER A 18 1.74 8.50 5.44
N ASP A 19 2.09 9.56 6.16
CA ASP A 19 2.33 10.87 5.55
C ASP A 19 3.69 10.95 4.82
N GLU A 20 4.44 9.84 4.76
CA GLU A 20 5.74 9.78 4.10
C GLU A 20 5.59 9.41 2.63
N THR A 21 6.05 10.31 1.77
CA THR A 21 6.15 10.07 0.33
C THR A 21 7.62 10.05 -0.10
N GLY A 22 7.92 9.30 -1.16
CA GLY A 22 9.27 9.12 -1.64
C GLY A 22 9.38 9.07 -3.16
N PRO A 23 10.61 9.18 -3.73
CA PRO A 23 10.82 8.72 -5.09
C PRO A 23 10.44 7.24 -5.16
N MET A 24 9.92 6.78 -6.31
CA MET A 24 9.75 5.35 -6.59
C MET A 24 11.00 4.61 -6.08
N GLY A 25 10.80 3.53 -5.32
CA GLY A 25 11.87 2.74 -4.72
C GLY A 25 12.71 2.10 -5.82
N ASP A 26 13.44 1.04 -5.52
CA ASP A 26 14.23 0.39 -6.57
C ASP A 26 13.30 -0.08 -7.72
N SER A 27 13.29 0.67 -8.83
CA SER A 27 12.24 0.63 -9.86
C SER A 27 12.23 -0.70 -10.63
N GLY A 28 13.19 -1.60 -10.34
CA GLY A 28 13.23 -2.98 -10.82
C GLY A 28 12.50 -3.99 -9.96
N CYS A 29 12.02 -3.63 -8.76
CA CYS A 29 11.45 -4.56 -7.78
C CYS A 29 9.95 -4.32 -7.55
N ILE A 30 9.16 -4.33 -8.62
CA ILE A 30 7.69 -4.39 -8.50
C ILE A 30 7.34 -5.76 -7.95
N GLU A 31 6.78 -5.79 -6.74
CA GLU A 31 6.32 -7.02 -6.11
C GLU A 31 4.97 -7.44 -6.69
N GLY A 32 4.06 -6.48 -6.84
CA GLY A 32 2.70 -6.77 -7.25
C GLY A 32 1.92 -5.53 -7.63
N HIS A 33 0.63 -5.75 -7.91
CA HIS A 33 -0.31 -4.72 -8.28
C HIS A 33 -1.58 -4.86 -7.44
N ILE A 34 -2.27 -3.75 -7.19
CA ILE A 34 -3.58 -3.75 -6.54
C ILE A 34 -4.58 -4.48 -7.45
N ALA A 35 -5.18 -5.55 -6.95
CA ALA A 35 -6.07 -6.42 -7.72
C ALA A 35 -7.54 -5.95 -7.69
N SER A 36 -8.01 -5.44 -6.56
CA SER A 36 -9.35 -4.90 -6.39
C SER A 36 -9.40 -3.90 -5.23
N SER A 37 -10.56 -3.30 -5.00
CA SER A 37 -10.77 -2.37 -3.89
C SER A 37 -12.12 -2.57 -3.21
N VAL A 38 -12.17 -2.26 -1.92
CA VAL A 38 -13.38 -2.20 -1.08
C VAL A 38 -13.77 -0.75 -0.80
N GLU A 39 -14.86 -0.52 -0.06
CA GLU A 39 -15.26 0.82 0.34
C GLU A 39 -14.20 1.48 1.26
N SER A 40 -14.13 2.81 1.24
CA SER A 40 -13.07 3.55 1.95
C SER A 40 -13.07 3.40 3.47
N THR A 41 -14.18 2.96 4.04
CA THR A 41 -14.32 2.69 5.49
C THR A 41 -14.13 1.22 5.85
N GLU A 42 -13.91 0.35 4.86
CA GLU A 42 -13.74 -1.09 5.07
C GLU A 42 -12.25 -1.46 5.15
N ILE A 43 -11.94 -2.48 5.94
CA ILE A 43 -10.59 -3.04 6.03
C ILE A 43 -10.50 -4.18 5.01
N PRO A 44 -9.52 -4.17 4.10
CA PRO A 44 -9.36 -5.22 3.11
C PRO A 44 -9.15 -6.60 3.74
N GLY A 45 -9.99 -7.57 3.38
CA GLY A 45 -9.93 -8.94 3.89
C GLY A 45 -9.12 -9.91 3.03
N GLU A 46 -8.79 -9.54 1.80
CA GLU A 46 -8.11 -10.40 0.81
C GLU A 46 -6.80 -9.75 0.32
N ASN A 47 -5.85 -10.59 -0.10
CA ASN A 47 -4.56 -10.12 -0.61
C ASN A 47 -4.72 -9.36 -1.93
N GLY A 48 -4.00 -8.24 -2.06
CA GLY A 48 -4.07 -7.35 -3.21
C GLY A 48 -5.30 -6.44 -3.21
N VAL A 49 -6.04 -6.34 -2.09
CA VAL A 49 -7.21 -5.49 -1.97
C VAL A 49 -6.88 -4.23 -1.17
N SER A 50 -7.32 -3.07 -1.65
CA SER A 50 -7.15 -1.76 -1.00
C SER A 50 -8.49 -1.14 -0.61
N ASN A 51 -8.50 -0.21 0.35
CA ASN A 51 -9.69 0.61 0.64
C ASN A 51 -9.68 1.97 -0.09
N PHE A 52 -8.61 2.27 -0.83
CA PHE A 52 -8.41 3.57 -1.48
C PHE A 52 -8.45 3.50 -3.02
N GLY A 53 -8.81 2.34 -3.58
CA GLY A 53 -8.88 2.15 -5.03
C GLY A 53 -7.50 1.90 -5.65
N CYS A 54 -7.18 2.62 -6.72
CA CYS A 54 -5.92 2.47 -7.45
C CYS A 54 -5.69 1.05 -8.04
N VAL A 55 -6.77 0.38 -8.45
CA VAL A 55 -6.70 -0.97 -9.04
C VAL A 55 -5.78 -0.95 -10.27
N GLY A 56 -4.78 -1.84 -10.27
CA GLY A 56 -3.74 -1.92 -11.28
C GLY A 56 -2.48 -1.12 -10.95
N ASN A 57 -2.46 -0.30 -9.89
CA ASN A 57 -1.25 0.41 -9.51
C ASN A 57 -0.23 -0.56 -8.85
N PRO A 58 1.07 -0.36 -9.10
CA PRO A 58 2.12 -1.21 -8.55
C PRO A 58 2.43 -0.86 -7.08
N TYR A 59 2.96 -1.86 -6.37
CA TYR A 59 3.61 -1.69 -5.08
C TYR A 59 4.94 -2.46 -5.03
N THR A 60 5.85 -1.99 -4.17
CA THR A 60 7.21 -2.55 -4.00
C THR A 60 7.47 -2.86 -2.53
N TYR A 61 8.20 -3.94 -2.23
CA TYR A 61 8.71 -4.20 -0.88
C TYR A 61 9.99 -3.41 -0.62
N ASP A 62 10.16 -2.94 0.62
CA ASP A 62 11.44 -2.54 1.16
C ASP A 62 12.06 -3.69 1.97
N ASP A 63 13.22 -4.17 1.53
CA ASP A 63 13.98 -5.27 2.16
C ASP A 63 14.50 -4.91 3.58
N GLY A 64 14.41 -3.65 4.00
CA GLY A 64 14.90 -3.18 5.29
C GLY A 64 13.87 -3.34 6.40
N ASP A 65 12.84 -2.50 6.37
CA ASP A 65 11.89 -2.35 7.48
C ASP A 65 10.61 -3.19 7.31
N GLY A 66 10.52 -3.97 6.23
CA GLY A 66 9.33 -4.76 5.90
C GLY A 66 8.12 -3.89 5.53
N ALA A 67 8.35 -2.61 5.23
CA ALA A 67 7.38 -1.70 4.68
C ALA A 67 7.16 -1.97 3.18
N ILE A 68 6.05 -1.47 2.65
CA ILE A 68 5.82 -1.42 1.21
C ILE A 68 5.68 0.03 0.78
N MET A 69 5.95 0.29 -0.49
CA MET A 69 5.66 1.57 -1.09
C MET A 69 4.67 1.38 -2.23
N VAL A 70 3.58 2.14 -2.21
CA VAL A 70 2.46 1.98 -3.13
C VAL A 70 2.33 3.22 -3.99
N CYS A 71 2.15 3.02 -5.29
CA CYS A 71 1.79 4.09 -6.21
C CYS A 71 0.31 4.45 -6.00
N VAL A 72 0.05 5.64 -5.46
CA VAL A 72 -1.30 6.16 -5.20
C VAL A 72 -1.59 7.29 -6.17
N GLY A 73 -2.83 7.33 -6.69
CA GLY A 73 -3.28 8.31 -7.68
C GLY A 73 -3.39 7.73 -9.09
N GLU A 74 -3.80 8.57 -10.04
CA GLU A 74 -4.07 8.16 -11.42
C GLU A 74 -3.40 9.08 -12.44
N GLY A 75 -3.00 8.52 -13.59
CA GLY A 75 -2.48 9.29 -14.70
C GLY A 75 -1.11 9.93 -14.42
N LYS A 76 -1.06 11.27 -14.39
CA LYS A 76 0.19 12.03 -14.15
C LYS A 76 0.34 12.49 -12.71
N GLU A 77 -0.69 12.30 -11.89
CA GLU A 77 -0.76 12.74 -10.49
C GLU A 77 -0.63 11.50 -9.60
N THR A 78 0.46 10.76 -9.80
CA THR A 78 0.79 9.58 -8.99
C THR A 78 1.90 9.93 -8.00
N GLU A 79 1.71 9.55 -6.75
CA GLU A 79 2.71 9.67 -5.68
C GLU A 79 3.04 8.28 -5.13
N TYR A 80 4.28 8.07 -4.73
CA TYR A 80 4.68 6.86 -4.02
C TYR A 80 4.63 7.14 -2.53
N VAL A 81 3.76 6.41 -1.86
CA VAL A 81 3.45 6.59 -0.44
C VAL A 81 3.94 5.35 0.30
N TRP A 82 4.56 5.56 1.45
CA TRP A 82 5.01 4.48 2.32
C TRP A 82 3.83 3.90 3.10
N PHE A 83 3.77 2.57 3.17
CA PHE A 83 2.84 1.85 4.00
C PHE A 83 3.60 0.90 4.92
N TYR A 84 3.24 0.92 6.19
CA TYR A 84 3.88 0.13 7.22
C TYR A 84 2.93 -0.97 7.70
N ALA A 85 3.48 -2.16 7.94
CA ALA A 85 2.72 -3.25 8.54
C ALA A 85 2.28 -2.85 9.95
N GLU A 86 1.06 -3.21 10.34
CA GLU A 86 0.68 -3.19 11.75
C GLU A 86 1.70 -4.07 12.50
N LYS A 87 2.39 -3.51 13.50
CA LYS A 87 3.13 -4.35 14.42
C LYS A 87 2.08 -5.14 15.18
N GLU A 88 1.94 -6.43 14.90
CA GLU A 88 1.24 -7.33 15.80
C GLU A 88 1.92 -7.17 17.17
N GLU A 89 1.24 -6.51 18.11
CA GLU A 89 1.60 -6.58 19.52
C GLU A 89 1.45 -8.05 19.90
N GLN A 90 2.58 -8.77 19.93
CA GLN A 90 2.63 -10.12 20.47
C GLN A 90 2.28 -10.03 21.97
N GLU A 91 1.04 -10.39 22.32
CA GLU A 91 0.58 -10.59 23.70
C GLU A 91 1.20 -11.86 24.33
#